data_AF-A0A2N3Y062-F1
#
_entry.id   AF-A0A2N3Y062-F1
#
_cell.length_a   1.000
_cell.length_b   1.000
_cell.length_c   1.000
_cell.angle_alpha   90.00
_cell.angle_beta   90.00
_cell.angle_gamma   90.00
#
_symmetry.space_group_name_H-M   'P 1'
#
loop_
_entity.id
_entity.type
_entity.pdbx_description
1 polymer ?
#
loop_
_entity_poly.entity_id
_entity_poly.type
_entity_poly.pdbx_seq_one_letter_code
_entity_poly.pdbx_strand_id
1 'polypeptide(L)'
;MPSEKKRAALFWSRPAIEQVLCGLWGEMLDTKARPQDSFFDIGGYSLLVVDLVRAARLRGVGLKASHVFDHQTPQAIAAILAPDQDHQRLHDERRGAETLWNEAMNPWSDSAPRCLVPIREEGEGAPLFVVHWGNGNVRFTSQVIDSWRADRPVYGFEAAGYRGHVSGLTSIGEMAERYLAELREHQPEGPYFLAGLCQGGLVALEMARRLRERGADIGLLALVNLPDLEPIADRGWGLDELYGFRLGALRAQFGLEGEEDVTRVLQEMLHMAWYDEDISENDFYRLQMIWACGVFAQDHYRPRSYDGPALLLESAAMLDGVEKNWLPFLPAATVHHYDVEGTLSVVQHPEVAEIMCAALTPKRP
;
A
#
# COMPACT_ATOMS: atom_id res chain seq x y z
N MET A 1 10.53 -35.91 19.95
CA MET A 1 10.40 -34.58 20.56
C MET A 1 9.56 -33.71 19.65
N PRO A 2 8.36 -33.26 20.07
CA PRO A 2 7.69 -32.09 19.49
C PRO A 2 7.68 -30.96 20.55
N SER A 3 7.51 -29.68 20.29
CA SER A 3 7.49 -28.80 19.12
C SER A 3 7.39 -27.39 19.72
N GLU A 4 7.85 -26.41 18.94
CA GLU A 4 7.66 -24.96 19.05
C GLU A 4 6.50 -24.45 19.92
N LYS A 5 6.87 -23.63 20.92
CA LYS A 5 6.01 -22.59 21.50
C LYS A 5 6.72 -21.24 21.34
N LYS A 6 6.53 -20.57 20.20
CA LYS A 6 6.56 -19.10 20.16
C LYS A 6 5.10 -18.65 20.13
N ARG A 7 4.63 -18.21 21.31
CA ARG A 7 3.28 -17.68 21.54
C ARG A 7 3.09 -16.41 20.72
N ALA A 8 2.05 -16.42 19.87
CA ALA A 8 1.44 -15.23 19.30
C ALA A 8 1.10 -14.23 20.41
N ALA A 9 1.41 -12.96 20.20
CA ALA A 9 0.82 -11.87 20.98
C ALA A 9 -0.64 -11.76 20.54
N LEU A 10 -1.57 -12.14 21.41
CA LEU A 10 -2.99 -11.88 21.25
C LEU A 10 -3.17 -10.35 21.40
N PHE A 11 -3.72 -9.66 20.41
CA PHE A 11 -4.07 -8.24 20.55
C PHE A 11 -5.28 -8.12 21.48
N TRP A 12 -5.08 -7.65 22.72
CA TRP A 12 -6.16 -7.46 23.69
C TRP A 12 -6.74 -6.05 23.56
N SER A 13 -8.08 -5.93 23.49
CA SER A 13 -8.75 -4.63 23.57
C SER A 13 -8.70 -4.06 25.00
N ARG A 14 -8.76 -2.73 25.17
CA ARG A 14 -8.74 -2.08 26.50
C ARG A 14 -9.76 -2.69 27.47
N PRO A 15 -11.05 -2.86 27.12
CA PRO A 15 -12.03 -3.47 28.03
C PRO A 15 -11.69 -4.93 28.38
N ALA A 16 -11.09 -5.67 27.45
CA ALA A 16 -10.67 -7.04 27.71
C ALA A 16 -9.47 -7.10 28.67
N ILE A 17 -8.49 -6.19 28.53
CA ILE A 17 -7.40 -6.03 29.49
C ILE A 17 -7.97 -5.62 30.86
N GLU A 18 -8.87 -4.63 30.90
CA GLU A 18 -9.53 -4.18 32.13
C GLU A 18 -10.26 -5.33 32.83
N GLN A 19 -11.03 -6.13 32.09
CA GLN A 19 -11.79 -7.24 32.64
C GLN A 19 -10.88 -8.34 33.20
N VAL A 20 -9.81 -8.68 32.48
CA VAL A 20 -8.81 -9.64 32.96
C VAL A 20 -8.12 -9.14 34.22
N LEU A 21 -7.71 -7.86 34.25
CA LEU A 21 -7.05 -7.26 35.40
C LEU A 21 -8.00 -7.09 36.60
N CYS A 22 -9.26 -6.69 36.40
CA CYS A 22 -10.26 -6.63 37.47
C CYS A 22 -10.54 -8.02 38.05
N GLY A 23 -10.61 -9.05 37.20
CA GLY A 23 -10.74 -10.44 37.64
C GLY A 23 -9.55 -10.88 38.49
N LEU A 24 -8.33 -10.59 38.04
CA LEU A 24 -7.10 -10.91 38.77
C LEU A 24 -6.97 -10.15 40.09
N TRP A 25 -7.30 -8.85 40.11
CA TRP A 25 -7.38 -8.07 41.35
C TRP A 25 -8.38 -8.68 42.32
N GLY A 26 -9.58 -9.02 41.83
CA GLY A 26 -10.60 -9.57 42.70
C GLY A 26 -10.25 -10.94 43.26
N GLU A 27 -9.64 -11.81 42.44
CA GLU A 27 -9.12 -13.11 42.87
C GLU A 27 -8.02 -12.96 43.93
N MET A 28 -7.10 -12.00 43.78
CA MET A 28 -5.91 -11.86 44.63
C MET A 28 -6.16 -11.06 45.91
N LEU A 29 -7.15 -10.17 45.90
CA LEU A 29 -7.46 -9.26 47.00
C LEU A 29 -8.78 -9.59 47.70
N ASP A 30 -9.44 -10.69 47.30
CA ASP A 30 -10.74 -11.15 47.81
C ASP A 30 -11.80 -10.03 47.86
N THR A 31 -11.87 -9.27 46.77
CA THR A 31 -12.73 -8.09 46.65
C THR A 31 -13.29 -7.94 45.25
N LYS A 32 -14.32 -7.12 45.07
CA LYS A 32 -14.83 -6.79 43.74
C LYS A 32 -14.12 -5.56 43.19
N ALA A 33 -13.04 -5.78 42.45
CA ALA A 33 -12.28 -4.70 41.82
C ALA A 33 -12.98 -4.11 40.58
N ARG A 34 -12.93 -2.79 40.44
CA ARG A 34 -13.41 -2.02 39.30
C ARG A 34 -12.23 -1.46 38.50
N PRO A 35 -12.44 -1.01 37.25
CA PRO A 35 -11.35 -0.55 36.41
C PRO A 35 -10.56 0.64 36.97
N GLN A 36 -11.18 1.46 37.82
CA GLN A 36 -10.56 2.64 38.44
C GLN A 36 -9.97 2.35 39.82
N ASP A 37 -10.14 1.14 40.35
CA ASP A 37 -9.66 0.81 41.69
C ASP A 37 -8.13 0.60 41.65
N SER A 38 -7.42 1.42 42.43
CA SER A 38 -5.96 1.32 42.56
C SER A 38 -5.61 0.06 43.34
N PHE A 39 -4.72 -0.76 42.78
CA PHE A 39 -4.29 -2.02 43.36
C PHE A 39 -3.84 -1.87 44.81
N PHE A 40 -3.10 -0.81 45.11
CA PHE A 40 -2.54 -0.57 46.44
C PHE A 40 -3.59 -0.01 47.41
N ASP A 41 -4.55 0.77 46.92
CA ASP A 41 -5.62 1.35 47.76
C ASP A 41 -6.64 0.29 48.20
N ILE A 42 -6.84 -0.75 47.38
CA ILE A 42 -7.73 -1.88 47.71
C ILE A 42 -7.00 -3.05 48.39
N GLY A 43 -5.78 -2.84 48.90
CA GLY A 43 -5.07 -3.78 49.78
C GLY A 43 -3.92 -4.58 49.15
N GLY A 44 -3.55 -4.30 47.89
CA GLY A 44 -2.40 -4.89 47.23
C GLY A 44 -1.06 -4.39 47.77
N TYR A 45 -0.02 -5.22 47.63
CA TYR A 45 1.34 -4.92 48.09
C TYR A 45 2.38 -5.52 47.15
N SER A 46 3.64 -5.07 47.25
CA SER A 46 4.69 -5.32 46.25
C SER A 46 4.97 -6.78 45.93
N LEU A 47 4.81 -7.70 46.89
CA LEU A 47 5.02 -9.14 46.66
C LEU A 47 3.91 -9.73 45.78
N LEU A 48 2.67 -9.25 45.92
CA LEU A 48 1.50 -9.71 45.17
C LEU A 48 1.54 -9.28 43.70
N VAL A 49 2.25 -8.18 43.38
CA VAL A 49 2.49 -7.72 42.00
C VAL A 49 3.25 -8.77 41.18
N VAL A 50 4.15 -9.54 41.80
CA VAL A 50 4.92 -10.58 41.10
C VAL A 50 4.02 -11.73 40.65
N ASP A 51 3.13 -12.18 41.53
CA ASP A 51 2.18 -13.26 41.23
C ASP A 51 1.12 -12.82 40.23
N LEU A 52 0.67 -11.57 40.33
CA LEU A 52 -0.17 -10.95 39.31
C LEU A 52 0.47 -10.98 37.92
N VAL A 53 1.69 -10.48 37.78
CA VAL A 53 2.36 -10.40 36.47
C VAL A 53 2.45 -11.79 35.84
N ARG A 54 2.72 -12.81 36.65
CA ARG A 54 2.70 -14.20 36.22
C ARG A 54 1.30 -14.65 35.76
N ALA A 55 0.27 -14.36 36.55
CA ALA A 55 -1.12 -14.73 36.27
C ALA A 55 -1.68 -14.03 35.01
N ALA A 56 -1.36 -12.75 34.81
CA ALA A 56 -1.71 -11.98 33.62
C ALA A 56 -1.01 -12.55 32.37
N ARG A 57 0.27 -12.90 32.47
CA ARG A 57 1.02 -13.53 31.37
C ARG A 57 0.46 -14.90 30.98
N LEU A 58 -0.04 -15.69 31.94
CA LEU A 58 -0.71 -16.96 31.65
C LEU A 58 -2.02 -16.76 30.89
N ARG A 59 -2.71 -15.65 31.17
CA ARG A 59 -3.90 -15.18 30.46
C ARG A 59 -3.58 -14.39 29.19
N GLY A 60 -2.32 -14.34 28.74
CA GLY A 60 -1.94 -13.71 27.46
C GLY A 60 -1.74 -12.19 27.51
N VAL A 61 -1.89 -11.54 28.67
CA VAL A 61 -1.68 -10.10 28.83
C VAL A 61 -0.21 -9.81 29.15
N GLY A 62 0.42 -8.92 28.36
CA GLY A 62 1.83 -8.52 28.48
C GLY A 62 2.14 -7.58 29.66
N LEU A 63 1.64 -7.90 30.87
CA LEU A 63 1.79 -7.07 32.05
C LEU A 63 3.23 -7.10 32.60
N LYS A 64 3.78 -5.93 32.99
CA LYS A 64 5.06 -5.80 33.71
C LYS A 64 4.81 -5.20 35.09
N ALA A 65 5.70 -5.47 36.04
CA ALA A 65 5.59 -4.92 37.40
C ALA A 65 5.61 -3.37 37.39
N SER A 66 6.44 -2.76 36.53
CA SER A 66 6.48 -1.30 36.36
C SER A 66 5.12 -0.72 36.01
N HIS A 67 4.35 -1.37 35.13
CA HIS A 67 3.02 -0.91 34.76
C HIS A 67 2.07 -0.80 35.97
N VAL A 68 2.17 -1.74 36.91
CA VAL A 68 1.34 -1.75 38.12
C VAL A 68 1.76 -0.63 39.08
N PHE A 69 3.06 -0.37 39.24
CA PHE A 69 3.53 0.71 40.11
C PHE A 69 3.26 2.11 39.53
N ASP A 70 3.41 2.25 38.21
CA ASP A 70 3.34 3.54 37.53
C ASP A 70 1.89 3.96 37.23
N HIS A 71 0.98 3.00 36.97
CA HIS A 71 -0.38 3.29 36.51
C HIS A 71 -1.48 2.81 37.48
N GLN A 72 -1.17 1.87 38.38
CA GLN A 72 -1.91 1.46 39.59
C GLN A 72 -3.35 0.94 39.43
N THR A 73 -4.08 1.29 38.38
CA THR A 73 -5.47 0.91 38.12
C THR A 73 -5.57 0.03 36.87
N PRO A 74 -6.51 -0.93 36.80
CA PRO A 74 -6.74 -1.72 35.59
C PRO A 74 -6.97 -0.86 34.34
N GLN A 75 -7.70 0.26 34.45
CA GLN A 75 -7.98 1.19 33.36
C GLN A 75 -6.72 1.88 32.84
N ALA A 76 -5.90 2.44 33.73
CA ALA A 76 -4.68 3.14 33.32
C ALA A 76 -3.64 2.15 32.76
N ILE A 77 -3.57 0.93 33.30
CA ILE A 77 -2.74 -0.14 32.77
C ILE A 77 -3.25 -0.61 31.39
N ALA A 78 -4.56 -0.72 31.20
CA ALA A 78 -5.14 -1.04 29.88
C ALA A 78 -4.83 0.06 28.86
N ALA A 79 -4.88 1.33 29.27
CA ALA A 79 -4.58 2.47 28.41
C ALA A 79 -3.13 2.49 27.90
N ILE A 80 -2.16 1.96 28.65
CA ILE A 80 -0.76 1.88 28.18
C ILE A 80 -0.44 0.59 27.42
N LEU A 81 -1.13 -0.50 27.74
CA LEU A 81 -0.94 -1.79 27.09
C LEU A 81 -1.70 -1.88 25.75
N ALA A 82 -2.72 -1.05 25.59
CA ALA A 82 -3.44 -0.81 24.36
C ALA A 82 -3.71 0.71 24.24
N PRO A 83 -2.72 1.53 23.84
CA PRO A 83 -2.89 2.98 23.65
C PRO A 83 -3.98 3.29 22.61
N ASP A 84 -4.65 4.44 22.77
CA ASP A 84 -5.76 4.84 21.89
C ASP A 84 -5.17 5.12 20.52
N GLN A 85 -5.49 4.26 19.56
CA GLN A 85 -5.49 4.58 18.14
C GLN A 85 -6.94 4.54 17.69
N ASP A 86 -7.71 5.62 17.86
CA ASP A 86 -9.03 5.82 17.21
C ASP A 86 -9.90 4.56 16.99
N HIS A 87 -9.97 3.67 17.99
CA HIS A 87 -10.74 2.42 17.92
C HIS A 87 -12.22 2.63 18.26
N GLN A 88 -12.68 3.89 18.27
CA GLN A 88 -14.09 4.27 18.35
C GLN A 88 -14.67 4.73 17.00
N ARG A 89 -14.05 4.33 15.88
CA ARG A 89 -14.65 4.31 14.52
C ARG A 89 -14.65 2.93 13.85
N LEU A 90 -14.24 1.89 14.58
CA LEU A 90 -14.18 0.51 14.10
C LEU A 90 -15.19 -0.36 14.85
N HIS A 91 -16.46 0.01 14.72
CA HIS A 91 -17.58 -0.92 14.83
C HIS A 91 -18.52 -0.60 13.68
N ASP A 92 -18.21 -1.17 12.52
CA ASP A 92 -19.22 -1.65 11.57
C ASP A 92 -18.52 -2.64 10.62
N GLU A 93 -18.82 -3.92 10.82
CA GLU A 93 -18.45 -4.99 9.90
C GLU A 93 -18.98 -4.62 8.50
N ARG A 94 -18.07 -4.41 7.53
CA ARG A 94 -18.32 -3.96 6.15
C ARG A 94 -18.59 -2.45 5.99
N ARG A 95 -17.56 -1.61 6.14
CA ARG A 95 -17.63 -0.24 5.60
C ARG A 95 -17.88 -0.31 4.09
N GLY A 96 -19.04 0.19 3.68
CA GLY A 96 -19.41 0.34 2.28
C GLY A 96 -18.48 1.32 1.58
N ALA A 97 -18.33 1.17 0.26
CA ALA A 97 -17.50 2.06 -0.55
C ALA A 97 -17.95 3.53 -0.41
N GLU A 98 -19.25 3.80 -0.31
CA GLU A 98 -19.79 5.14 0.01
C GLU A 98 -19.22 5.75 1.31
N THR A 99 -19.17 4.98 2.41
CA THR A 99 -18.64 5.48 3.69
C THR A 99 -17.16 5.78 3.59
N LEU A 100 -16.38 4.87 2.99
CA LEU A 100 -14.95 5.06 2.77
C LEU A 100 -14.67 6.28 1.89
N TRP A 101 -15.52 6.53 0.90
CA TRP A 101 -15.40 7.68 0.01
C TRP A 101 -15.72 9.00 0.73
N ASN A 102 -16.82 9.04 1.49
CA ASN A 102 -17.32 10.27 2.11
C ASN A 102 -16.48 10.74 3.31
N GLU A 103 -15.84 9.81 4.04
CA GLU A 103 -14.95 10.16 5.15
C GLU A 103 -13.53 10.56 4.68
N ALA A 104 -13.18 10.22 3.45
CA ALA A 104 -11.85 10.45 2.93
C ALA A 104 -11.59 11.92 2.60
N MET A 105 -10.35 12.34 2.88
CA MET A 105 -9.88 13.67 2.53
C MET A 105 -9.75 13.82 1.01
N ASN A 106 -10.00 15.03 0.52
CA ASN A 106 -9.77 15.37 -0.88
C ASN A 106 -8.27 15.23 -1.25
N PRO A 107 -7.91 14.54 -2.35
CA PRO A 107 -6.52 14.32 -2.77
C PRO A 107 -5.75 15.58 -3.17
N TRP A 108 -6.43 16.70 -3.33
CA TRP A 108 -5.87 18.03 -3.62
C TRP A 108 -5.77 18.93 -2.39
N SER A 109 -6.12 18.43 -1.21
CA SER A 109 -5.95 19.18 0.04
C SER A 109 -4.47 19.34 0.38
N ASP A 110 -4.09 20.50 0.93
CA ASP A 110 -2.73 20.74 1.46
C ASP A 110 -2.33 19.75 2.58
N SER A 111 -3.32 19.12 3.24
CA SER A 111 -3.09 18.11 4.28
C SER A 111 -3.03 16.68 3.73
N ALA A 112 -3.28 16.48 2.43
CA ALA A 112 -3.17 15.15 1.81
C ALA A 112 -1.69 14.74 1.74
N PRO A 113 -1.34 13.48 2.08
CA PRO A 113 0.02 12.98 1.91
C PRO A 113 0.51 13.13 0.46
N ARG A 114 1.82 13.32 0.33
CA ARG A 114 2.50 13.37 -0.97
C ARG A 114 2.41 12.00 -1.63
N CYS A 115 2.26 11.97 -2.95
CA CYS A 115 2.31 10.73 -3.74
C CYS A 115 3.76 10.37 -4.10
N LEU A 116 4.61 11.39 -4.32
CA LEU A 116 6.02 11.26 -4.64
C LEU A 116 6.82 10.95 -3.37
N VAL A 117 7.39 9.75 -3.34
CA VAL A 117 8.21 9.24 -2.25
C VAL A 117 9.63 8.92 -2.73
N PRO A 118 10.66 9.18 -1.93
CA PRO A 118 12.01 8.75 -2.27
C PRO A 118 12.12 7.22 -2.18
N ILE A 119 12.75 6.60 -3.18
CA ILE A 119 13.13 5.18 -3.15
C ILE A 119 14.64 5.06 -2.92
N ARG A 120 15.42 5.85 -3.65
CA ARG A 120 16.88 5.96 -3.55
C ARG A 120 17.25 7.40 -3.89
N GLU A 121 17.84 8.14 -2.97
CA GLU A 121 18.13 9.57 -3.20
C GLU A 121 19.55 9.79 -3.72
N GLU A 122 20.42 8.81 -3.53
CA GLU A 122 21.81 8.88 -3.97
C GLU A 122 21.95 8.66 -5.48
N GLY A 123 22.91 9.35 -6.08
CA GLY A 123 23.28 9.15 -7.47
C GLY A 123 23.64 10.44 -8.22
N GLU A 124 24.14 10.26 -9.43
CA GLU A 124 24.47 11.31 -10.38
C GLU A 124 23.53 11.26 -11.60
N GLY A 125 22.97 12.40 -11.99
CA GLY A 125 22.06 12.53 -13.14
C GLY A 125 20.62 12.91 -12.78
N ALA A 126 19.77 13.07 -13.79
CA ALA A 126 18.36 13.37 -13.54
C ALA A 126 17.66 12.19 -12.82
N PRO A 127 16.63 12.42 -12.02
CA PRO A 127 15.91 11.33 -11.38
C PRO A 127 15.15 10.44 -12.37
N LEU A 128 14.99 9.16 -12.02
CA LEU A 128 13.99 8.26 -12.59
C LEU A 128 12.73 8.28 -11.72
N PHE A 129 11.57 8.54 -12.32
CA PHE A 129 10.29 8.52 -11.63
C PHE A 129 9.50 7.27 -12.00
N VAL A 130 9.12 6.47 -11.00
CA VAL A 130 8.41 5.20 -11.19
C VAL A 130 6.98 5.31 -10.68
N VAL A 131 5.99 5.10 -11.55
CA VAL A 131 4.58 5.11 -11.17
C VAL A 131 4.16 3.73 -10.67
N HIS A 132 3.42 3.71 -9.56
CA HIS A 132 2.90 2.51 -8.87
C HIS A 132 2.25 1.49 -9.81
N TRP A 133 2.11 0.26 -9.32
CA TRP A 133 1.33 -0.80 -9.96
C TRP A 133 -0.12 -0.81 -9.46
N GLY A 134 -0.90 -1.85 -9.81
CA GLY A 134 -2.35 -1.90 -9.55
C GLY A 134 -2.75 -1.84 -8.07
N ASN A 135 -1.86 -2.16 -7.13
CA ASN A 135 -2.11 -2.04 -5.69
C ASN A 135 -1.70 -0.68 -5.10
N GLY A 136 -1.21 0.26 -5.92
CA GLY A 136 -0.99 1.65 -5.53
C GLY A 136 0.33 1.95 -4.81
N ASN A 137 1.18 0.97 -4.53
CA ASN A 137 2.51 1.21 -3.95
C ASN A 137 3.64 1.12 -4.96
N VAL A 138 4.84 1.49 -4.53
CA VAL A 138 6.08 1.37 -5.30
C VAL A 138 7.09 0.42 -4.63
N ARG A 139 6.63 -0.37 -3.66
CA ARG A 139 7.44 -1.28 -2.84
C ARG A 139 8.35 -2.16 -3.67
N PHE A 140 7.79 -2.80 -4.68
CA PHE A 140 8.52 -3.71 -5.53
C PHE A 140 9.70 -3.05 -6.25
N THR A 141 9.54 -1.78 -6.65
CA THR A 141 10.60 -1.02 -7.30
C THR A 141 11.86 -1.00 -6.44
N SER A 142 11.74 -0.86 -5.11
CA SER A 142 12.91 -0.88 -4.20
C SER A 142 13.74 -2.16 -4.26
N GLN A 143 13.15 -3.30 -4.64
CA GLN A 143 13.84 -4.60 -4.72
C GLN A 143 14.67 -4.75 -5.99
N VAL A 144 14.35 -4.00 -7.05
CA VAL A 144 14.97 -4.16 -8.37
C VAL A 144 15.74 -2.91 -8.82
N ILE A 145 15.51 -1.77 -8.17
CA ILE A 145 15.93 -0.47 -8.68
C ILE A 145 17.44 -0.32 -8.79
N ASP A 146 18.21 -0.99 -7.94
CA ASP A 146 19.67 -0.92 -7.98
C ASP A 146 20.26 -1.45 -9.28
N SER A 147 19.58 -2.41 -9.90
CA SER A 147 19.98 -2.97 -11.19
C SER A 147 19.64 -2.05 -12.36
N TRP A 148 18.67 -1.14 -12.19
CA TRP A 148 18.14 -0.28 -13.25
C TRP A 148 18.79 1.09 -13.26
N ARG A 149 18.98 1.68 -12.08
CA ARG A 149 19.05 3.15 -11.91
C ARG A 149 20.24 3.83 -12.58
N ALA A 150 21.22 3.09 -13.10
CA ALA A 150 22.43 3.63 -13.73
C ALA A 150 23.07 4.75 -12.89
N ASP A 151 23.16 4.49 -11.58
CA ASP A 151 23.59 5.42 -10.54
C ASP A 151 22.80 6.73 -10.41
N ARG A 152 21.51 6.79 -10.76
CA ARG A 152 20.65 7.97 -10.59
C ARG A 152 19.81 7.93 -9.32
N PRO A 153 19.30 9.09 -8.85
CA PRO A 153 18.21 9.15 -7.89
C PRO A 153 16.93 8.53 -8.46
N VAL A 154 16.12 7.91 -7.61
CA VAL A 154 14.85 7.29 -7.97
C VAL A 154 13.78 7.67 -6.97
N TYR A 155 12.67 8.16 -7.51
CA TYR A 155 11.46 8.46 -6.78
C TYR A 155 10.29 7.63 -7.31
N GLY A 156 9.36 7.29 -6.43
CA GLY A 156 8.14 6.57 -6.78
C GLY A 156 6.91 7.43 -6.59
N PHE A 157 5.90 7.27 -7.45
CA PHE A 157 4.55 7.76 -7.22
C PHE A 157 3.68 6.65 -6.66
N GLU A 158 3.34 6.73 -5.38
CA GLU A 158 2.27 5.95 -4.78
C GLU A 158 0.91 6.54 -5.13
N ALA A 159 -0.13 5.70 -5.17
CA ALA A 159 -1.49 6.13 -5.47
C ALA A 159 -1.98 7.14 -4.44
N ALA A 160 -2.74 8.14 -4.89
CA ALA A 160 -3.48 9.00 -3.99
C ALA A 160 -4.38 8.13 -3.09
N GLY A 161 -4.26 8.33 -1.78
CA GLY A 161 -4.96 7.50 -0.81
C GLY A 161 -4.32 6.14 -0.54
N TYR A 162 -3.12 5.83 -1.02
CA TYR A 162 -2.33 4.70 -0.53
C TYR A 162 -1.88 4.94 0.92
N ARG A 163 -1.34 6.15 1.18
CA ARG A 163 -1.04 6.66 2.52
C ARG A 163 -2.15 7.58 3.01
N GLY A 164 -2.49 7.43 4.30
CA GLY A 164 -3.51 8.24 4.95
C GLY A 164 -4.92 7.97 4.43
N HIS A 165 -5.90 8.64 5.03
CA HIS A 165 -7.32 8.50 4.68
C HIS A 165 -7.71 9.53 3.61
N VAL A 166 -7.19 9.35 2.40
CA VAL A 166 -7.46 10.20 1.22
C VAL A 166 -8.23 9.39 0.17
N SER A 167 -9.14 10.03 -0.57
CA SER A 167 -9.89 9.34 -1.61
C SER A 167 -9.02 9.03 -2.82
N GLY A 168 -9.29 7.89 -3.46
CA GLY A 168 -8.65 7.54 -4.73
C GLY A 168 -9.11 8.46 -5.85
N LEU A 169 -8.29 8.56 -6.89
CA LEU A 169 -8.64 9.26 -8.13
C LEU A 169 -9.30 8.28 -9.11
N THR A 170 -10.33 8.72 -9.83
CA THR A 170 -11.16 7.85 -10.67
C THR A 170 -10.92 8.08 -12.17
N SER A 171 -9.87 8.81 -12.53
CA SER A 171 -9.42 8.91 -13.91
C SER A 171 -7.89 8.93 -14.01
N ILE A 172 -7.36 8.30 -15.07
CA ILE A 172 -5.92 8.35 -15.39
C ILE A 172 -5.46 9.80 -15.59
N GLY A 173 -6.34 10.66 -16.13
CA GLY A 173 -6.06 12.06 -16.33
C GLY A 173 -5.84 12.83 -15.03
N GLU A 174 -6.67 12.62 -14.01
CA GLU A 174 -6.49 13.24 -12.71
C GLU A 174 -5.27 12.69 -11.98
N MET A 175 -5.02 11.37 -12.06
CA MET A 175 -3.79 10.76 -11.51
C MET A 175 -2.54 11.40 -12.10
N ALA A 176 -2.48 11.51 -13.43
CA ALA A 176 -1.37 12.14 -14.12
C ALA A 176 -1.22 13.62 -13.72
N GLU A 177 -2.31 14.36 -13.56
CA GLU A 177 -2.26 15.76 -13.11
C GLU A 177 -1.71 15.89 -11.69
N ARG A 178 -2.19 15.03 -10.79
CA ARG A 178 -1.80 14.99 -9.40
C ARG A 178 -0.32 14.62 -9.22
N TYR A 179 0.19 13.70 -10.04
CA TYR A 179 1.61 13.31 -10.02
C TYR A 179 2.49 14.35 -10.71
N LEU A 180 2.04 14.96 -11.82
CA LEU A 180 2.78 16.02 -12.50
C LEU A 180 2.94 17.29 -11.66
N ALA A 181 1.97 17.59 -10.78
CA ALA A 181 2.08 18.72 -9.85
C ALA A 181 3.30 18.56 -8.94
N GLU A 182 3.42 17.40 -8.27
CA GLU A 182 4.56 17.10 -7.40
C GLU A 182 5.86 16.88 -8.18
N LEU A 183 5.79 16.26 -9.37
CA LEU A 183 6.95 16.07 -10.25
C LEU A 183 7.60 17.41 -10.62
N ARG A 184 6.81 18.42 -10.98
CA ARG A 184 7.32 19.73 -11.41
C ARG A 184 7.81 20.59 -10.25
N GLU A 185 7.25 20.40 -9.07
CA GLU A 185 7.79 20.99 -7.84
C GLU A 185 9.19 20.42 -7.55
N HIS A 186 9.37 19.12 -7.76
CA HIS A 186 10.64 18.44 -7.54
C HIS A 186 11.67 18.69 -8.65
N GLN A 187 11.26 18.60 -9.92
CA GLN A 187 12.08 18.81 -11.11
C GLN A 187 11.33 19.69 -12.14
N PRO A 188 11.57 21.01 -12.16
CA PRO A 188 10.84 21.94 -13.02
C PRO A 188 11.08 21.76 -14.53
N GLU A 189 12.24 21.24 -14.92
CA GLU A 189 12.64 21.09 -16.33
C GLU A 189 13.15 19.68 -16.64
N GLY A 190 12.93 19.22 -17.88
CA GLY A 190 13.43 17.93 -18.36
C GLY A 190 14.96 17.91 -18.59
N PRO A 191 15.51 16.79 -19.10
CA PRO A 191 14.79 15.60 -19.56
C PRO A 191 14.14 14.81 -18.41
N TYR A 192 12.92 14.33 -18.65
CA TYR A 192 12.20 13.46 -17.73
C TYR A 192 12.40 11.99 -18.10
N PHE A 193 12.62 11.17 -17.07
CA PHE A 193 12.75 9.72 -17.19
C PHE A 193 11.64 9.10 -16.36
N LEU A 194 10.69 8.47 -17.05
CA LEU A 194 9.48 7.93 -16.46
C LEU A 194 9.45 6.42 -16.67
N ALA A 195 9.02 5.69 -15.65
CA ALA A 195 8.64 4.29 -15.76
C ALA A 195 7.25 4.09 -15.16
N GLY A 196 6.45 3.20 -15.73
CA GLY A 196 5.15 2.83 -15.16
C GLY A 196 4.96 1.31 -15.18
N LEU A 197 4.46 0.78 -14.07
CA LEU A 197 4.27 -0.66 -13.88
C LEU A 197 2.79 -1.03 -14.00
N CYS A 198 2.44 -1.97 -14.87
CA CYS A 198 1.05 -2.42 -15.03
C CYS A 198 0.11 -1.21 -15.27
N GLN A 199 -0.93 -1.05 -14.45
CA GLN A 199 -1.84 0.11 -14.49
C GLN A 199 -1.10 1.47 -14.42
N GLY A 200 -0.02 1.58 -13.65
CA GLY A 200 0.80 2.81 -13.61
C GLY A 200 1.45 3.15 -14.94
N GLY A 201 1.61 2.19 -15.84
CA GLY A 201 2.01 2.43 -17.22
C GLY A 201 1.07 3.39 -17.95
N LEU A 202 -0.25 3.27 -17.73
CA LEU A 202 -1.26 4.17 -18.30
C LEU A 202 -1.06 5.61 -17.80
N VAL A 203 -0.81 5.75 -16.50
CA VAL A 203 -0.58 7.05 -15.87
C VAL A 203 0.74 7.64 -16.33
N ALA A 204 1.83 6.86 -16.36
CA ALA A 204 3.14 7.29 -16.84
C ALA A 204 3.08 7.74 -18.32
N LEU A 205 2.34 7.01 -19.16
CA LEU A 205 2.09 7.40 -20.55
C LEU A 205 1.35 8.74 -20.64
N GLU A 206 0.27 8.92 -19.87
CA GLU A 206 -0.47 10.18 -19.84
C GLU A 206 0.38 11.35 -19.31
N MET A 207 1.25 11.09 -18.31
CA MET A 207 2.23 12.06 -17.80
C MET A 207 3.21 12.47 -18.89
N ALA A 208 3.84 11.50 -19.56
CA ALA A 208 4.81 11.75 -20.64
C ALA A 208 4.19 12.54 -21.79
N ARG A 209 2.96 12.19 -22.18
CA ARG A 209 2.20 12.86 -23.23
C ARG A 209 1.93 14.33 -22.85
N ARG A 210 1.44 14.61 -21.64
CA ARG A 210 1.17 15.98 -21.15
C ARG A 210 2.43 16.82 -21.01
N LEU A 211 3.56 16.21 -20.61
CA LEU A 211 4.85 16.88 -20.53
C LEU A 211 5.34 17.26 -21.93
N ARG A 212 5.31 16.33 -22.88
CA ARG A 212 5.74 16.53 -24.26
C ARG A 212 4.88 17.55 -25.01
N GLU A 213 3.55 17.54 -24.82
CA GLU A 213 2.64 18.56 -25.36
C GLU A 213 2.99 19.98 -24.92
N ARG A 214 3.66 20.12 -23.76
CA ARG A 214 4.13 21.41 -23.23
C ARG A 214 5.59 21.70 -23.60
N GLY A 215 6.18 20.91 -24.49
CA GLY A 215 7.53 21.09 -24.99
C GLY A 215 8.64 20.55 -24.08
N ALA A 216 8.30 19.77 -23.04
CA ALA A 216 9.33 19.15 -22.20
C ALA A 216 9.99 17.96 -22.91
N ASP A 217 11.29 17.80 -22.66
CA ASP A 217 12.05 16.66 -23.16
C ASP A 217 11.77 15.40 -22.34
N ILE A 218 11.54 14.28 -23.03
CA ILE A 218 11.33 12.95 -22.44
C ILE A 218 12.52 12.09 -22.83
N GLY A 219 13.43 11.89 -21.89
CA GLY A 219 14.62 11.07 -22.10
C GLY A 219 14.30 9.57 -22.15
N LEU A 220 13.28 9.15 -21.38
CA LEU A 220 12.79 7.77 -21.38
C LEU A 220 11.34 7.71 -20.91
N LEU A 221 10.52 6.90 -21.59
CA LEU A 221 9.28 6.34 -21.07
C LEU A 221 9.38 4.82 -21.12
N ALA A 222 9.52 4.17 -19.97
CA ALA A 222 9.48 2.71 -19.84
C ALA A 222 8.10 2.26 -19.35
N LEU A 223 7.47 1.32 -20.07
CA LEU A 223 6.15 0.78 -19.76
C LEU A 223 6.31 -0.72 -19.57
N VAL A 224 5.95 -1.23 -18.39
CA VAL A 224 6.12 -2.64 -18.06
C VAL A 224 4.78 -3.31 -17.90
N ASN A 225 4.52 -4.37 -18.68
CA ASN A 225 3.26 -5.11 -18.69
C ASN A 225 2.06 -4.17 -18.82
N LEU A 226 2.03 -3.37 -19.88
CA LEU A 226 0.96 -2.41 -20.10
C LEU A 226 -0.38 -3.16 -20.21
N PRO A 227 -1.39 -2.82 -19.41
CA PRO A 227 -2.61 -3.60 -19.38
C PRO A 227 -3.38 -3.44 -20.68
N ASP A 228 -4.20 -4.44 -21.03
CA ASP A 228 -5.09 -4.35 -22.18
C ASP A 228 -6.10 -3.19 -22.02
N LEU A 229 -6.61 -2.69 -23.15
CA LEU A 229 -7.71 -1.73 -23.25
C LEU A 229 -9.09 -2.40 -23.13
N GLU A 230 -9.14 -3.73 -23.18
CA GLU A 230 -10.32 -4.49 -22.77
C GLU A 230 -10.62 -4.25 -21.28
N PRO A 231 -11.89 -3.93 -20.95
CA PRO A 231 -12.23 -3.56 -19.58
C PRO A 231 -12.13 -4.78 -18.65
N ILE A 232 -11.61 -4.56 -17.44
CA ILE A 232 -11.46 -5.61 -16.41
C ILE A 232 -12.84 -6.03 -15.90
N ALA A 233 -13.76 -5.06 -15.78
CA ALA A 233 -15.12 -5.26 -15.31
C ALA A 233 -16.13 -4.72 -16.31
N ASP A 234 -17.43 -4.86 -15.99
CA ASP A 234 -18.47 -4.20 -16.78
C ASP A 234 -18.31 -2.68 -16.65
N ARG A 235 -18.23 -1.96 -17.77
CA ARG A 235 -18.12 -0.49 -17.81
C ARG A 235 -19.33 0.23 -17.21
N GLY A 236 -20.44 -0.46 -16.97
CA GLY A 236 -21.60 0.06 -16.25
C GLY A 236 -21.44 0.05 -14.73
N TRP A 237 -20.40 -0.59 -14.19
CA TRP A 237 -20.17 -0.68 -12.75
C TRP A 237 -19.63 0.64 -12.17
N GLY A 238 -20.15 1.01 -11.01
CA GLY A 238 -19.60 2.07 -10.19
C GLY A 238 -18.53 1.55 -9.24
N LEU A 239 -18.07 2.42 -8.35
CA LEU A 239 -17.05 2.08 -7.35
C LEU A 239 -17.55 1.02 -6.36
N ASP A 240 -18.83 1.02 -6.02
CA ASP A 240 -19.41 0.05 -5.08
C ASP A 240 -19.34 -1.37 -5.63
N GLU A 241 -19.70 -1.57 -6.91
CA GLU A 241 -19.62 -2.87 -7.57
C GLU A 241 -18.18 -3.34 -7.73
N LEU A 242 -17.26 -2.44 -8.11
CA LEU A 242 -15.83 -2.76 -8.24
C LEU A 242 -15.19 -3.12 -6.89
N TYR A 243 -15.54 -2.39 -5.84
CA TYR A 243 -15.11 -2.67 -4.48
C TYR A 243 -15.65 -4.02 -4.00
N GLY A 244 -16.95 -4.29 -4.22
CA GLY A 244 -17.57 -5.58 -3.93
C GLY A 244 -16.93 -6.74 -4.71
N PHE A 245 -16.64 -6.53 -6.00
CA PHE A 245 -15.94 -7.48 -6.85
C PHE A 245 -14.54 -7.80 -6.31
N ARG A 246 -13.77 -6.79 -5.91
CA ARG A 246 -12.44 -6.98 -5.31
C ARG A 246 -12.50 -7.82 -4.05
N LEU A 247 -13.41 -7.48 -3.13
CA LEU A 247 -13.59 -8.24 -1.89
C LEU A 247 -14.08 -9.68 -2.17
N GLY A 248 -14.95 -9.86 -3.16
CA GLY A 248 -15.37 -11.18 -3.63
C GLY A 248 -14.22 -12.01 -4.18
N ALA A 249 -13.33 -11.40 -4.97
CA ALA A 249 -12.13 -12.05 -5.49
C ALA A 249 -11.17 -12.46 -4.37
N LEU A 250 -10.90 -11.58 -3.40
CA LEU A 250 -10.09 -11.91 -2.23
C LEU A 250 -10.74 -13.02 -1.38
N ARG A 251 -12.07 -13.04 -1.29
CA ARG A 251 -12.79 -14.13 -0.62
C ARG A 251 -12.61 -15.46 -1.34
N ALA A 252 -12.76 -15.48 -2.66
CA ALA A 252 -12.60 -16.69 -3.46
C ALA A 252 -11.15 -17.20 -3.45
N GLN A 253 -10.18 -16.30 -3.49
CA GLN A 253 -8.76 -16.64 -3.57
C GLN A 253 -8.18 -17.04 -2.21
N PHE A 254 -8.56 -16.35 -1.14
CA PHE A 254 -7.91 -16.47 0.15
C PHE A 254 -8.85 -16.84 1.31
N GLY A 255 -10.18 -16.84 1.14
CA GLY A 255 -11.14 -17.20 2.20
C GLY A 255 -11.43 -16.08 3.19
N LEU A 256 -11.93 -14.94 2.73
CA LEU A 256 -12.27 -13.74 3.52
C LEU A 256 -13.71 -13.83 4.07
N GLU A 257 -13.93 -14.24 5.32
CA GLU A 257 -15.29 -14.37 5.87
C GLU A 257 -15.57 -13.56 7.17
N GLY A 258 -14.54 -13.17 7.94
CA GLY A 258 -14.64 -12.31 9.14
C GLY A 258 -13.33 -11.60 9.52
N GLU A 259 -13.26 -10.96 10.70
CA GLU A 259 -12.07 -10.22 11.15
C GLU A 259 -10.80 -11.09 11.22
N GLU A 260 -10.88 -12.30 11.81
CA GLU A 260 -9.75 -13.23 11.88
C GLU A 260 -9.23 -13.62 10.48
N ASP A 261 -10.10 -13.64 9.47
CA ASP A 261 -9.70 -13.88 8.09
C ASP A 261 -9.08 -12.65 7.44
N VAL A 262 -9.50 -11.42 7.78
CA VAL A 262 -8.85 -10.20 7.27
C VAL A 262 -7.37 -10.20 7.65
N THR A 263 -7.05 -10.49 8.90
CA THR A 263 -5.67 -10.61 9.37
C THR A 263 -4.88 -11.60 8.51
N ARG A 264 -5.46 -12.79 8.28
CA ARG A 264 -4.81 -13.85 7.49
C ARG A 264 -4.65 -13.46 6.02
N VAL A 265 -5.70 -12.93 5.40
CA VAL A 265 -5.67 -12.47 4.00
C VAL A 265 -4.65 -11.36 3.83
N LEU A 266 -4.61 -10.39 4.73
CA LEU A 266 -3.60 -9.33 4.71
C LEU A 266 -2.18 -9.91 4.87
N GLN A 267 -1.96 -10.85 5.79
CA GLN A 267 -0.67 -11.52 5.95
C GLN A 267 -0.22 -12.23 4.67
N GLU A 268 -1.11 -12.93 3.97
CA GLU A 268 -0.80 -13.55 2.67
C GLU A 268 -0.45 -12.50 1.61
N MET A 269 -1.21 -11.40 1.53
CA MET A 269 -0.92 -10.30 0.61
C MET A 269 0.45 -9.66 0.89
N LEU A 270 0.81 -9.49 2.17
CA LEU A 270 2.13 -9.00 2.58
C LEU A 270 3.23 -9.99 2.22
N HIS A 271 3.00 -11.30 2.42
CA HIS A 271 3.94 -12.35 2.02
C HIS A 271 4.20 -12.37 0.51
N MET A 272 3.15 -12.12 -0.28
CA MET A 272 3.25 -11.97 -1.74
C MET A 272 3.80 -10.60 -2.18
N ALA A 273 4.20 -9.74 -1.23
CA ALA A 273 4.68 -8.37 -1.46
C ALA A 273 3.68 -7.47 -2.20
N TRP A 274 2.38 -7.70 -2.01
CA TRP A 274 1.32 -6.87 -2.63
C TRP A 274 1.19 -5.50 -1.99
N TYR A 275 1.57 -5.38 -0.71
CA TYR A 275 1.54 -4.17 0.10
C TYR A 275 2.79 -4.05 0.96
N ASP A 276 2.95 -2.88 1.60
CA ASP A 276 4.04 -2.64 2.56
C ASP A 276 3.79 -3.29 3.92
N GLU A 277 4.87 -3.68 4.62
CA GLU A 277 4.80 -4.42 5.89
C GLU A 277 4.13 -3.63 7.03
N ASP A 278 4.07 -2.30 6.89
CA ASP A 278 3.44 -1.39 7.84
C ASP A 278 1.93 -1.20 7.60
N ILE A 279 1.37 -1.80 6.54
CA ILE A 279 -0.06 -1.78 6.28
C ILE A 279 -0.81 -2.57 7.37
N SER A 280 -1.77 -1.89 8.00
CA SER A 280 -2.60 -2.45 9.06
C SER A 280 -3.92 -3.00 8.54
N GLU A 281 -4.64 -3.74 9.38
CA GLU A 281 -6.00 -4.19 9.06
C GLU A 281 -6.97 -3.00 8.82
N ASN A 282 -6.73 -1.87 9.47
CA ASN A 282 -7.53 -0.65 9.27
C ASN A 282 -7.36 -0.08 7.85
N ASP A 283 -6.23 -0.36 7.21
CA ASP A 283 -5.93 0.08 5.85
C ASP A 283 -6.50 -0.85 4.79
N PHE A 284 -6.76 -2.12 5.14
CA PHE A 284 -7.12 -3.17 4.19
C PHE A 284 -8.28 -2.77 3.27
N TYR A 285 -9.42 -2.37 3.86
CA TYR A 285 -10.62 -2.02 3.12
C TYR A 285 -10.45 -0.73 2.31
N ARG A 286 -9.77 0.28 2.89
CA ARG A 286 -9.42 1.51 2.16
C ARG A 286 -8.59 1.19 0.93
N LEU A 287 -7.57 0.34 1.05
CA LEU A 287 -6.72 -0.04 -0.08
C LEU A 287 -7.47 -0.82 -1.17
N GLN A 288 -8.52 -1.57 -0.81
CA GLN A 288 -9.39 -2.19 -1.82
C GLN A 288 -10.25 -1.16 -2.54
N MET A 289 -10.64 -0.08 -1.85
CA MET A 289 -11.31 1.06 -2.49
C MET A 289 -10.37 1.82 -3.44
N ILE A 290 -9.09 2.00 -3.07
CA ILE A 290 -8.08 2.58 -3.98
C ILE A 290 -7.89 1.72 -5.23
N TRP A 291 -7.84 0.40 -5.07
CA TRP A 291 -7.80 -0.53 -6.19
C TRP A 291 -9.03 -0.36 -7.11
N ALA A 292 -10.23 -0.25 -6.53
CA ALA A 292 -11.47 -0.04 -7.29
C ALA A 292 -11.44 1.27 -8.08
N CYS A 293 -10.94 2.36 -7.48
CA CYS A 293 -10.74 3.64 -8.17
C CYS A 293 -9.78 3.51 -9.37
N GLY A 294 -8.71 2.73 -9.21
CA GLY A 294 -7.77 2.42 -10.29
C GLY A 294 -8.41 1.66 -11.44
N VAL A 295 -9.18 0.61 -11.16
CA VAL A 295 -9.87 -0.17 -12.20
C VAL A 295 -10.90 0.69 -12.92
N PHE A 296 -11.68 1.48 -12.17
CA PHE A 296 -12.61 2.44 -12.77
C PHE A 296 -11.86 3.41 -13.71
N ALA A 297 -10.75 3.99 -13.26
CA ALA A 297 -9.94 4.88 -14.08
C ALA A 297 -9.44 4.22 -15.38
N GLN A 298 -9.01 2.96 -15.30
CA GLN A 298 -8.51 2.17 -16.44
C GLN A 298 -9.63 1.87 -17.44
N ASP A 299 -10.77 1.34 -17.00
CA ASP A 299 -11.87 0.91 -17.88
C ASP A 299 -12.49 2.10 -18.65
N HIS A 300 -12.41 3.29 -18.05
CA HIS A 300 -12.85 4.55 -18.62
C HIS A 300 -11.73 5.33 -19.35
N TYR A 301 -10.49 4.83 -19.35
CA TYR A 301 -9.39 5.49 -20.05
C TYR A 301 -9.53 5.38 -21.57
N ARG A 302 -9.19 6.45 -22.26
CA ARG A 302 -9.14 6.50 -23.74
C ARG A 302 -7.75 7.00 -24.14
N PRO A 303 -6.87 6.10 -24.62
CA PRO A 303 -5.51 6.48 -24.94
C PRO A 303 -5.49 7.46 -26.11
N ARG A 304 -4.47 8.33 -26.09
CA ARG A 304 -4.11 9.22 -27.19
C ARG A 304 -2.70 8.88 -27.64
N SER A 305 -2.41 9.18 -28.90
CA SER A 305 -1.08 8.89 -29.44
C SER A 305 0.02 9.63 -28.67
N TYR A 306 1.14 8.93 -28.47
CA TYR A 306 2.39 9.47 -27.97
C TYR A 306 3.50 9.10 -28.96
N ASP A 307 4.13 10.13 -29.53
CA ASP A 307 5.14 10.03 -30.59
C ASP A 307 6.58 10.09 -30.05
N GLY A 308 6.75 10.18 -28.73
CA GLY A 308 8.07 10.20 -28.08
C GLY A 308 8.66 8.80 -27.89
N PRO A 309 9.91 8.72 -27.41
CA PRO A 309 10.58 7.44 -27.19
C PRO A 309 9.84 6.64 -26.10
N ALA A 310 9.46 5.41 -26.42
CA ALA A 310 8.84 4.49 -25.49
C ALA A 310 9.51 3.11 -25.55
N LEU A 311 9.70 2.50 -24.39
CA LEU A 311 10.24 1.16 -24.22
C LEU A 311 9.15 0.31 -23.55
N LEU A 312 8.66 -0.71 -24.26
CA LEU A 312 7.66 -1.64 -23.74
C LEU A 312 8.37 -2.93 -23.32
N LEU A 313 8.19 -3.32 -22.07
CA LEU A 313 8.81 -4.47 -21.42
C LEU A 313 7.68 -5.43 -21.00
N GLU A 314 7.44 -6.44 -21.82
CA GLU A 314 6.21 -7.22 -21.78
C GLU A 314 6.49 -8.69 -21.44
N SER A 315 5.63 -9.31 -20.66
CA SER A 315 5.59 -10.77 -20.55
C SER A 315 4.98 -11.37 -21.82
N ALA A 316 5.34 -12.61 -22.15
CA ALA A 316 4.82 -13.31 -23.31
C ALA A 316 3.27 -13.33 -23.35
N ALA A 317 2.63 -13.41 -22.19
CA ALA A 317 1.17 -13.38 -22.06
C ALA A 317 0.51 -12.05 -22.46
N MET A 318 1.26 -10.93 -22.43
CA MET A 318 0.74 -9.59 -22.71
C MET A 318 0.99 -9.12 -24.15
N LEU A 319 1.87 -9.82 -24.88
CA LEU A 319 2.39 -9.36 -26.17
C LEU A 319 1.29 -9.13 -27.21
N ASP A 320 0.36 -10.08 -27.37
CA ASP A 320 -0.73 -9.97 -28.35
C ASP A 320 -1.62 -8.74 -28.09
N GLY A 321 -1.92 -8.47 -26.82
CA GLY A 321 -2.70 -7.30 -26.41
C GLY A 321 -1.95 -6.00 -26.71
N VAL A 322 -0.65 -5.95 -26.45
CA VAL A 322 0.20 -4.79 -26.72
C VAL A 322 0.31 -4.49 -28.22
N GLU A 323 0.60 -5.50 -29.04
CA GLU A 323 0.74 -5.31 -30.48
C GLU A 323 -0.55 -4.78 -31.11
N LYS A 324 -1.69 -5.34 -30.69
CA LYS A 324 -3.01 -4.99 -31.23
C LYS A 324 -3.52 -3.65 -30.70
N ASN A 325 -3.39 -3.41 -29.40
CA ASN A 325 -4.12 -2.35 -28.71
C ASN A 325 -3.27 -1.12 -28.41
N TRP A 326 -1.93 -1.25 -28.36
CA TRP A 326 -1.04 -0.15 -27.93
C TRP A 326 -0.11 0.39 -29.00
N LEU A 327 0.46 -0.45 -29.86
CA LEU A 327 1.36 0.02 -30.93
C LEU A 327 0.75 1.09 -31.86
N PRO A 328 -0.55 1.07 -32.20
CA PRO A 328 -1.17 2.16 -32.96
C PRO A 328 -1.10 3.54 -32.27
N PHE A 329 -0.98 3.57 -30.94
CA PHE A 329 -0.84 4.80 -30.15
C PHE A 329 0.62 5.16 -29.88
N LEU A 330 1.55 4.21 -30.00
CA LEU A 330 2.97 4.35 -29.66
C LEU A 330 3.88 4.08 -30.87
N PRO A 331 3.82 4.90 -31.93
CA PRO A 331 4.54 4.63 -33.18
C PRO A 331 6.08 4.61 -33.05
N ALA A 332 6.62 5.19 -31.99
CA ALA A 332 8.06 5.20 -31.70
C ALA A 332 8.48 4.18 -30.61
N ALA A 333 7.58 3.26 -30.25
CA ALA A 333 7.84 2.22 -29.27
C ALA A 333 8.87 1.19 -29.76
N THR A 334 9.75 0.78 -28.85
CA THR A 334 10.51 -0.48 -28.97
C THR A 334 9.93 -1.50 -28.01
N VAL A 335 9.65 -2.72 -28.48
CA VAL A 335 9.05 -3.78 -27.67
C VAL A 335 10.07 -4.87 -27.37
N HIS A 336 10.18 -5.23 -26.09
CA HIS A 336 10.90 -6.40 -25.62
C HIS A 336 9.92 -7.33 -24.91
N HIS A 337 10.01 -8.62 -25.19
CA HIS A 337 9.17 -9.62 -24.54
C HIS A 337 10.00 -10.67 -23.82
N TYR A 338 9.42 -11.23 -22.75
CA TYR A 338 10.08 -12.19 -21.88
C TYR A 338 9.17 -13.39 -21.61
N ASP A 339 9.72 -14.60 -21.69
CA ASP A 339 9.03 -15.86 -21.39
C ASP A 339 8.97 -16.09 -19.87
N VAL A 340 8.29 -15.18 -19.17
CA VAL A 340 8.06 -15.19 -17.72
C VAL A 340 6.64 -14.74 -17.42
N GLU A 341 6.11 -15.16 -16.28
CA GLU A 341 4.75 -14.80 -15.86
C GLU A 341 4.73 -13.58 -14.93
N GLY A 342 3.90 -12.60 -15.27
CA GLY A 342 3.59 -11.46 -14.40
C GLY A 342 4.66 -10.35 -14.38
N THR A 343 4.26 -9.19 -13.85
CA THR A 343 5.09 -7.97 -13.86
C THR A 343 6.33 -8.08 -13.00
N LEU A 344 6.23 -8.78 -11.87
CA LEU A 344 7.34 -8.99 -10.95
C LEU A 344 8.52 -9.67 -11.66
N SER A 345 8.22 -10.77 -12.36
CA SER A 345 9.23 -11.57 -13.05
C SER A 345 9.84 -10.84 -14.25
N VAL A 346 9.05 -10.04 -14.98
CA VAL A 346 9.59 -9.17 -16.04
C VAL A 346 10.59 -8.18 -15.46
N VAL A 347 10.21 -7.45 -14.41
CA VAL A 347 11.08 -6.41 -13.85
C VAL A 347 12.35 -6.98 -13.18
N GLN A 348 12.25 -8.18 -12.60
CA GLN A 348 13.41 -8.91 -12.05
C GLN A 348 14.28 -9.59 -13.13
N HIS A 349 13.84 -9.59 -14.39
CA HIS A 349 14.58 -10.26 -15.46
C HIS A 349 15.94 -9.55 -15.69
N PRO A 350 17.07 -10.29 -15.76
CA PRO A 350 18.40 -9.69 -15.89
C PRO A 350 18.54 -8.77 -17.12
N GLU A 351 17.98 -9.17 -18.26
CA GLU A 351 18.03 -8.35 -19.48
C GLU A 351 17.24 -7.04 -19.35
N VAL A 352 16.19 -7.00 -18.53
CA VAL A 352 15.44 -5.76 -18.29
C VAL A 352 16.35 -4.74 -17.60
N ALA A 353 17.15 -5.17 -16.63
CA ALA A 353 18.10 -4.29 -15.97
C ALA A 353 19.15 -3.73 -16.95
N GLU A 354 19.68 -4.56 -17.85
CA GLU A 354 20.63 -4.13 -18.88
C GLU A 354 20.02 -3.11 -19.84
N ILE A 355 18.79 -3.36 -20.32
CA ILE A 355 18.09 -2.46 -21.24
C ILE A 355 17.75 -1.14 -20.55
N MET A 356 17.23 -1.18 -19.32
CA MET A 356 16.91 0.02 -18.54
C MET A 356 18.16 0.86 -18.29
N CYS A 357 19.26 0.23 -17.84
CA CYS A 357 20.53 0.91 -17.60
C CYS A 357 21.09 1.55 -18.88
N ALA A 358 21.02 0.83 -20.01
CA ALA A 358 21.44 1.35 -21.31
C ALA A 358 20.57 2.52 -21.80
N ALA A 359 19.26 2.46 -21.56
CA ALA A 359 18.32 3.52 -21.95
C ALA A 359 18.47 4.78 -21.09
N LEU A 360 18.88 4.63 -19.83
CA LEU A 360 19.14 5.73 -18.90
C LEU A 360 20.52 6.38 -19.10
N THR A 361 21.46 5.66 -19.71
CA THR A 361 22.80 6.16 -19.97
C THR A 361 22.82 6.96 -21.27
N PRO A 362 23.27 8.24 -21.27
CA PRO A 362 23.34 9.02 -22.49
C PRO A 362 24.26 8.34 -23.52
N LYS A 363 23.79 8.17 -24.75
CA LYS A 363 24.63 7.71 -25.86
C LYS A 363 25.72 8.77 -26.07
N ARG A 364 26.99 8.40 -25.85
CA ARG A 364 28.11 9.28 -26.21
C ARG A 364 28.04 9.56 -27.73
N PRO A 365 28.22 10.82 -28.15
CA PRO A 365 28.16 11.21 -29.56
C PRO A 365 29.21 10.52 -30.42
#